data_AF-A0A1L9TKS5-F1
#
_entry.id   AF-A0A1L9TKS5-F1
#
_cell.length_a   1.000
_cell.length_b   1.000
_cell.length_c   1.000
_cell.angle_alpha   90.00
_cell.angle_beta   90.00
_cell.angle_gamma   90.00
#
_symmetry.space_group_name_H-M   'P 1'
#
loop_
_entity.id
_entity.type
_entity.pdbx_description
1 polymer ?
#
loop_
_entity_poly.entity_id
_entity_poly.type
_entity_poly.pdbx_seq_one_letter_code
_entity_poly.pdbx_strand_id
1 'polypeptide(L)'
;MPSQDSLSPTVSSDALSAFAHAKLRLTTSSRIINRVNLAEDVDRRPYSEALRQLSKSLDDGVLRPMLAHGGITPAITPSPRFGIEDSIDNLGSEDVSSITRAAQSRLRKNCLARDGQRCVATNLWSKDYNERPTDSIDAPLEAAHIVPFTLGGFQGNNNDERYRHAATWVNINRYFPSLRSRLNFSSEGINQEMNVMMVFAPLHQKFGEFHFVFEATETLHRYRIKTFPRMSCVLLMHLPPNGLVTFTNHDE
;
A
#
# COMPACT_ATOMS: atom_id res chain seq x y z
N MET A 1 -30.75 14.01 -33.29
CA MET A 1 -29.74 13.08 -32.76
C MET A 1 -28.48 13.87 -32.44
N PRO A 2 -28.16 14.11 -31.17
CA PRO A 2 -26.86 14.62 -30.77
C PRO A 2 -26.00 13.50 -30.14
N SER A 3 -24.73 13.57 -30.49
CA SER A 3 -23.61 12.75 -30.05
C SER A 3 -23.43 12.75 -28.53
N GLN A 4 -23.22 11.55 -27.97
CA GLN A 4 -22.76 11.38 -26.60
C GLN A 4 -21.25 11.60 -26.55
N ASP A 5 -20.83 12.70 -25.93
CA ASP A 5 -19.46 12.93 -25.50
C ASP A 5 -19.11 11.93 -24.39
N SER A 6 -18.07 11.13 -24.64
CA SER A 6 -17.46 10.23 -23.69
C SER A 6 -16.62 11.03 -22.68
N LEU A 7 -17.12 11.13 -21.45
CA LEU A 7 -16.34 11.54 -20.29
C LEU A 7 -15.30 10.46 -19.97
N SER A 8 -14.05 10.74 -20.32
CA SER A 8 -12.88 10.02 -19.81
C SER A 8 -12.56 10.51 -18.39
N PRO A 9 -12.45 9.63 -17.37
CA PRO A 9 -11.94 10.03 -16.08
C PRO A 9 -10.42 10.14 -16.17
N THR A 10 -9.94 11.37 -16.25
CA THR A 10 -8.53 11.72 -16.01
C THR A 10 -8.19 11.36 -14.57
N VAL A 11 -7.33 10.37 -14.39
CA VAL A 11 -6.82 9.96 -13.08
C VAL A 11 -5.89 11.07 -12.58
N SER A 12 -6.41 11.87 -11.66
CA SER A 12 -5.72 13.01 -11.06
C SER A 12 -4.47 12.59 -10.26
N SER A 13 -3.46 13.45 -10.36
CA SER A 13 -2.16 13.57 -9.66
C SER A 13 -2.16 13.43 -8.12
N ASP A 14 -3.22 12.92 -7.50
CA ASP A 14 -3.42 12.85 -6.05
C ASP A 14 -3.24 11.43 -5.47
N ALA A 15 -3.14 10.42 -6.33
CA ALA A 15 -3.18 9.02 -5.92
C ALA A 15 -1.97 8.52 -5.13
N LEU A 16 -0.77 8.95 -5.51
CA LEU A 16 0.48 8.47 -4.92
C LEU A 16 0.73 9.09 -3.52
N SER A 17 0.24 10.33 -3.28
CA SER A 17 0.48 11.06 -2.03
C SER A 17 -0.25 10.43 -0.84
N ALA A 18 -1.44 9.87 -1.05
CA ALA A 18 -2.27 9.32 0.01
C ALA A 18 -1.71 8.02 0.63
N PHE A 19 -0.92 7.24 -0.11
CA PHE A 19 -0.37 5.96 0.35
C PHE A 19 0.89 6.11 1.24
N ALA A 20 1.67 7.18 1.07
CA ALA A 20 2.88 7.45 1.85
C ALA A 20 2.64 8.08 3.24
N HIS A 21 1.38 8.35 3.59
CA HIS A 21 1.01 8.98 4.86
C HIS A 21 0.75 7.99 6.02
N ALA A 22 0.86 6.68 5.77
CA ALA A 22 0.65 5.67 6.79
C ALA A 22 1.93 5.39 7.62
N LYS A 23 2.06 6.12 8.75
CA LYS A 23 2.49 5.65 10.10
C LYS A 23 3.47 6.62 10.82
N LEU A 24 2.92 7.24 11.90
CA LEU A 24 3.50 7.98 13.05
C LEU A 24 5.00 8.36 12.97
N ARG A 25 5.39 9.64 12.88
CA ARG A 25 5.36 10.66 13.96
C ARG A 25 5.49 12.07 13.33
N LEU A 26 4.54 12.94 13.67
CA LEU A 26 4.57 14.43 13.72
C LEU A 26 5.29 15.31 12.60
N THR A 27 4.60 15.91 11.57
CA THR A 27 4.44 17.40 11.15
C THR A 27 3.39 17.60 10.02
N THR A 28 2.21 18.25 10.28
CA THR A 28 1.64 19.59 9.89
C THR A 28 1.76 19.82 8.37
N SER A 29 0.78 19.58 7.49
CA SER A 29 -0.62 20.01 7.51
C SER A 29 -1.61 19.08 6.74
N SER A 30 -1.15 17.99 6.12
CA SER A 30 -1.99 16.83 5.70
C SER A 30 -2.40 15.93 6.90
N ARG A 31 -1.92 16.31 8.10
CA ARG A 31 -1.93 15.60 9.37
C ARG A 31 -3.31 15.34 10.01
N ILE A 32 -4.38 16.00 9.58
CA ILE A 32 -5.57 16.19 10.44
C ILE A 32 -6.48 14.96 10.39
N ILE A 33 -6.97 14.54 9.23
CA ILE A 33 -8.07 13.56 9.16
C ILE A 33 -7.65 12.16 9.65
N ASN A 34 -6.50 11.63 9.21
CA ASN A 34 -6.07 10.27 9.58
C ASN A 34 -5.67 10.14 11.07
N ARG A 35 -5.34 11.27 11.73
CA ARG A 35 -5.00 11.29 13.16
C ARG A 35 -6.15 11.66 14.06
N VAL A 36 -7.18 12.33 13.53
CA VAL A 36 -8.39 12.69 14.27
C VAL A 36 -9.08 11.43 14.77
N ASN A 37 -9.31 10.42 13.93
CA ASN A 37 -10.03 9.21 14.36
C ASN A 37 -9.25 8.44 15.44
N LEU A 38 -7.91 8.34 15.32
CA LEU A 38 -7.10 7.69 16.36
C LEU A 38 -7.04 8.50 17.65
N ALA A 39 -6.88 9.83 17.56
CA ALA A 39 -6.85 10.70 18.73
C ALA A 39 -8.20 10.69 19.45
N GLU A 40 -9.29 10.79 18.70
CA GLU A 40 -10.67 10.67 19.18
C GLU A 40 -10.92 9.32 19.86
N ASP A 41 -10.43 8.21 19.30
CA ASP A 41 -10.55 6.89 19.90
C ASP A 41 -9.73 6.72 21.18
N VAL A 42 -8.60 7.42 21.31
CA VAL A 42 -7.79 7.46 22.52
C VAL A 42 -8.45 8.34 23.58
N ASP A 43 -8.90 9.55 23.21
CA ASP A 43 -9.48 10.54 24.13
C ASP A 43 -10.81 10.05 24.72
N ARG A 44 -11.59 9.26 23.97
CA ARG A 44 -12.84 8.65 24.45
C ARG A 44 -12.65 7.49 25.42
N ARG A 45 -11.41 7.04 25.66
CA ARG A 45 -11.11 5.84 26.44
C ARG A 45 -10.31 6.20 27.70
N PRO A 46 -10.98 6.60 28.80
CA PRO A 46 -10.30 7.05 30.02
C PRO A 46 -9.61 5.91 30.80
N TYR A 47 -9.90 4.64 30.48
CA TYR A 47 -9.39 3.47 31.20
C TYR A 47 -8.28 2.76 30.43
N SER A 48 -7.23 2.33 31.14
CA SER A 48 -6.09 1.59 30.59
C SER A 48 -6.48 0.32 29.84
N GLU A 49 -7.53 -0.37 30.28
CA GLU A 49 -8.02 -1.58 29.61
C GLU A 49 -8.64 -1.28 28.23
N ALA A 50 -9.41 -0.20 28.11
CA ALA A 50 -10.01 0.21 26.83
C ALA A 50 -8.93 0.64 25.82
N LEU A 51 -7.83 1.25 26.29
CA LEU A 51 -6.66 1.55 25.48
C LEU A 51 -5.88 0.30 25.07
N ARG A 52 -5.74 -0.70 25.96
CA ARG A 52 -5.16 -2.01 25.61
C ARG A 52 -5.99 -2.71 24.53
N GLN A 53 -7.31 -2.67 24.63
CA GLN A 53 -8.21 -3.23 23.63
C GLN A 53 -8.10 -2.51 22.28
N LEU A 54 -8.02 -1.17 22.27
CA LEU A 54 -7.78 -0.39 21.05
C LEU A 54 -6.44 -0.76 20.41
N SER A 55 -5.37 -0.80 21.20
CA SER A 55 -4.05 -1.19 20.73
C SER A 55 -4.05 -2.59 20.14
N LYS A 56 -4.75 -3.54 20.78
CA LYS A 56 -4.88 -4.91 20.29
C LYS A 56 -5.67 -4.98 18.99
N SER A 57 -6.77 -4.23 18.88
CA SER A 57 -7.58 -4.13 17.66
C SER A 57 -6.78 -3.56 16.49
N LEU A 58 -5.95 -2.54 16.72
CA LEU A 58 -5.04 -1.98 15.73
C LEU A 58 -3.93 -2.96 15.32
N ASP A 59 -3.37 -3.68 16.30
CA ASP A 59 -2.31 -4.67 16.05
C ASP A 59 -2.84 -5.83 15.21
N ASP A 60 -3.95 -6.45 15.64
CA ASP A 60 -4.55 -7.61 14.98
C ASP A 60 -5.26 -7.23 13.67
N GLY A 61 -5.87 -6.05 13.58
CA GLY A 61 -6.68 -5.61 12.45
C GLY A 61 -5.96 -4.78 11.39
N VAL A 62 -4.76 -4.24 11.66
CA VAL A 62 -4.01 -3.44 10.68
C VAL A 62 -2.54 -3.81 10.64
N LEU A 63 -1.84 -3.77 11.78
CA LEU A 63 -0.39 -3.87 11.77
C LEU A 63 0.11 -5.26 11.38
N ARG A 64 -0.43 -6.32 11.99
CA ARG A 64 -0.07 -7.70 11.65
C ARG A 64 -0.51 -8.08 10.24
N PRO A 65 -1.73 -7.77 9.77
CA PRO A 65 -2.10 -8.02 8.37
C PRO A 65 -1.16 -7.34 7.37
N MET A 66 -0.71 -6.10 7.65
CA MET A 66 0.24 -5.40 6.79
C MET A 66 1.65 -6.03 6.85
N LEU A 67 2.12 -6.46 8.04
CA LEU A 67 3.46 -7.02 8.27
C LEU A 67 3.61 -8.48 7.83
N ALA A 68 2.66 -9.34 8.19
CA ALA A 68 2.72 -10.79 7.95
C ALA A 68 2.73 -11.13 6.45
N HIS A 69 2.30 -10.19 5.62
CA HIS A 69 2.19 -10.36 4.18
C HIS A 69 3.03 -9.35 3.39
N GLY A 70 3.78 -8.49 4.08
CA GLY A 70 4.68 -7.56 3.42
C GLY A 70 5.92 -8.31 2.92
N GLY A 71 6.21 -8.19 1.62
CA GLY A 71 7.44 -8.74 1.03
C GLY A 71 7.36 -10.21 0.67
N ILE A 72 6.17 -10.80 0.78
CA ILE A 72 5.87 -12.18 0.45
C ILE A 72 4.63 -12.20 -0.45
N THR A 73 4.79 -12.69 -1.69
CA THR A 73 3.68 -13.12 -2.54
C THR A 73 3.74 -14.65 -2.69
N PRO A 74 3.29 -15.46 -1.70
CA PRO A 74 2.38 -16.59 -2.01
C PRO A 74 1.46 -17.10 -0.85
N ALA A 75 0.62 -18.09 -1.21
CA ALA A 75 -0.45 -18.86 -0.53
C ALA A 75 -0.69 -18.73 1.00
N ILE A 76 -1.97 -18.45 1.34
CA ILE A 76 -2.53 -18.23 2.69
C ILE A 76 -2.64 -19.55 3.49
N THR A 77 -2.37 -19.48 4.80
CA THR A 77 -2.81 -20.49 5.81
C THR A 77 -3.58 -19.77 6.95
N PRO A 78 -4.69 -20.31 7.48
CA PRO A 78 -5.60 -19.56 8.37
C PRO A 78 -5.20 -19.59 9.87
N SER A 79 -5.59 -18.53 10.62
CA SER A 79 -5.58 -18.50 12.10
C SER A 79 -6.68 -17.56 12.63
N PRO A 80 -7.37 -17.84 13.77
CA PRO A 80 -8.66 -17.23 14.12
C PRO A 80 -8.54 -16.04 15.12
N ARG A 81 -9.51 -15.09 15.10
CA ARG A 81 -10.15 -14.44 16.29
C ARG A 81 -11.09 -13.23 16.00
N PHE A 82 -11.91 -12.94 17.03
CA PHE A 82 -13.26 -12.31 17.15
C PHE A 82 -13.35 -10.79 17.50
N GLY A 83 -14.53 -10.17 17.26
CA GLY A 83 -15.14 -9.08 18.07
C GLY A 83 -15.45 -7.68 17.45
N ILE A 84 -16.22 -7.56 16.35
CA ILE A 84 -16.55 -6.30 15.60
C ILE A 84 -17.78 -6.56 14.69
N GLU A 85 -18.86 -7.12 15.25
CA GLU A 85 -19.94 -7.75 14.46
C GLU A 85 -20.72 -6.76 13.55
N ASP A 86 -21.17 -5.61 14.07
CA ASP A 86 -22.16 -4.77 13.36
C ASP A 86 -21.66 -4.04 12.10
N SER A 87 -20.37 -3.69 12.02
CA SER A 87 -19.77 -3.04 10.84
C SER A 87 -19.23 -4.04 9.82
N ILE A 88 -19.07 -5.31 10.22
CA ILE A 88 -18.54 -6.38 9.38
C ILE A 88 -19.64 -7.01 8.54
N ASP A 89 -20.85 -7.13 9.09
CA ASP A 89 -21.99 -7.71 8.37
C ASP A 89 -22.32 -6.95 7.07
N ASN A 90 -22.12 -5.62 7.05
CA ASN A 90 -22.37 -4.78 5.87
C ASN A 90 -21.30 -4.92 4.75
N LEU A 91 -20.07 -5.33 5.08
CA LEU A 91 -19.01 -5.63 4.10
C LEU A 91 -18.98 -7.10 3.71
N GLY A 92 -19.49 -8.00 4.56
CA GLY A 92 -19.58 -9.44 4.31
C GLY A 92 -20.58 -9.83 3.21
N SER A 93 -21.48 -8.92 2.86
CA SER A 93 -22.49 -9.07 1.79
C SER A 93 -21.99 -8.67 0.40
N GLU A 94 -20.78 -8.10 0.25
CA GLU A 94 -20.22 -7.72 -1.05
C GLU A 94 -19.53 -8.92 -1.72
N ASP A 95 -19.90 -9.20 -2.97
CA ASP A 95 -19.49 -10.39 -3.75
C ASP A 95 -18.09 -10.19 -4.37
N VAL A 96 -17.05 -10.23 -3.54
CA VAL A 96 -15.66 -9.98 -3.96
C VAL A 96 -15.03 -11.25 -4.56
N SER A 97 -14.73 -11.23 -5.85
CA SER A 97 -14.08 -12.36 -6.56
C SER A 97 -12.55 -12.38 -6.40
N SER A 98 -11.97 -13.59 -6.33
CA SER A 98 -10.53 -13.82 -6.11
C SER A 98 -9.66 -13.49 -7.34
N ILE A 99 -8.46 -12.93 -7.09
CA ILE A 99 -7.55 -12.34 -8.07
C ILE A 99 -6.76 -13.42 -8.86
N THR A 100 -6.62 -13.26 -10.20
CA THR A 100 -5.92 -14.23 -11.09
C THR A 100 -4.48 -13.84 -11.47
N ARG A 101 -3.64 -14.82 -11.86
CA ARG A 101 -2.20 -14.63 -12.22
C ARG A 101 -1.95 -13.91 -13.55
N ALA A 102 -2.83 -14.04 -14.54
CA ALA A 102 -2.69 -13.36 -15.83
C ALA A 102 -2.75 -11.82 -15.69
N ALA A 103 -3.58 -11.34 -14.75
CA ALA A 103 -3.66 -9.93 -14.39
C ALA A 103 -2.33 -9.40 -13.82
N GLN A 104 -1.56 -10.22 -13.09
CA GLN A 104 -0.28 -9.79 -12.50
C GLN A 104 0.81 -9.52 -13.54
N SER A 105 0.88 -10.30 -14.63
CA SER A 105 1.87 -10.06 -15.69
C SER A 105 1.59 -8.74 -16.42
N ARG A 106 0.32 -8.49 -16.77
CA ARG A 106 -0.11 -7.22 -17.36
C ARG A 106 0.13 -6.04 -16.41
N LEU A 107 -0.25 -6.19 -15.14
CA LEU A 107 -0.05 -5.18 -14.11
C LEU A 107 1.43 -4.80 -13.96
N ARG A 108 2.31 -5.81 -13.91
CA ARG A 108 3.76 -5.60 -13.88
C ARG A 108 4.24 -4.83 -15.09
N LYS A 109 3.81 -5.21 -16.31
CA LYS A 109 4.20 -4.52 -17.55
C LYS A 109 3.79 -3.05 -17.52
N ASN A 110 2.55 -2.77 -17.10
CA ASN A 110 2.03 -1.41 -17.02
C ASN A 110 2.78 -0.58 -15.98
N CYS A 111 2.99 -1.12 -14.77
CA CYS A 111 3.78 -0.43 -13.74
C CYS A 111 5.22 -0.18 -14.20
N LEU A 112 5.82 -1.10 -14.95
CA LEU A 112 7.16 -0.92 -15.49
C LEU A 112 7.23 0.18 -16.56
N ALA A 113 6.21 0.30 -17.41
CA ALA A 113 6.10 1.42 -18.35
C ALA A 113 5.91 2.76 -17.60
N ARG A 114 4.95 2.82 -16.67
CA ARG A 114 4.66 3.97 -15.82
C ARG A 114 5.90 4.46 -15.05
N ASP A 115 6.67 3.53 -14.50
CA ASP A 115 7.88 3.83 -13.70
C ASP A 115 9.14 4.04 -14.58
N GLY A 116 8.97 4.16 -15.91
CA GLY A 116 10.04 4.46 -16.85
C GLY A 116 11.12 3.39 -16.90
N GLN A 117 10.70 2.12 -16.81
CA GLN A 117 11.55 0.93 -16.82
C GLN A 117 12.56 0.87 -15.67
N ARG A 118 12.29 1.57 -14.56
CA ARG A 118 13.24 1.74 -13.44
C ARG A 118 12.63 1.42 -12.09
N CYS A 119 13.51 1.15 -11.13
CA CYS A 119 13.16 1.08 -9.72
C CYS A 119 12.78 2.47 -9.21
N VAL A 120 11.58 2.62 -8.64
CA VAL A 120 11.10 3.91 -8.11
C VAL A 120 11.93 4.41 -6.93
N ALA A 121 12.71 3.56 -6.25
CA ALA A 121 13.51 3.94 -5.10
C ALA A 121 14.96 4.29 -5.45
N THR A 122 15.55 3.64 -6.45
CA THR A 122 17.00 3.67 -6.73
C THR A 122 17.33 4.16 -8.13
N ASN A 123 16.34 4.32 -9.01
CA ASN A 123 16.51 4.60 -10.43
C ASN A 123 17.30 3.54 -11.23
N LEU A 124 17.58 2.37 -10.64
CA LEU A 124 18.19 1.24 -11.35
C LEU A 124 17.26 0.76 -12.47
N TRP A 125 17.82 0.49 -13.63
CA TRP A 125 17.06 0.03 -14.79
C TRP A 125 16.62 -1.42 -14.64
N SER A 126 15.50 -1.76 -15.26
CA SER A 126 15.13 -3.16 -15.44
C SER A 126 16.20 -3.88 -16.26
N LYS A 127 16.69 -5.00 -15.72
CA LYS A 127 17.61 -5.89 -16.43
C LYS A 127 17.03 -6.38 -17.77
N ASP A 128 15.71 -6.44 -17.88
CA ASP A 128 15.00 -6.95 -19.06
C ASP A 128 14.76 -5.84 -20.11
N TYR A 129 15.18 -4.60 -19.83
CA TYR A 129 15.04 -3.46 -20.74
C TYR A 129 16.38 -3.13 -21.42
N ASN A 130 16.40 -3.25 -22.75
CA ASN A 130 17.62 -3.14 -23.56
C ASN A 130 17.89 -1.72 -24.07
N GLU A 131 16.87 -0.85 -24.16
CA GLU A 131 16.97 0.51 -24.71
C GLU A 131 17.38 1.53 -23.63
N ARG A 132 18.29 1.14 -22.73
CA ARG A 132 18.79 1.99 -21.64
C ARG A 132 20.13 2.65 -22.00
N PRO A 133 20.54 3.73 -21.32
CA PRO A 133 21.88 4.32 -21.50
C PRO A 133 22.99 3.29 -21.25
N THR A 134 24.08 3.35 -22.03
CA THR A 134 25.18 2.37 -21.99
C THR A 134 25.81 2.23 -20.60
N ASP A 135 25.97 3.34 -19.87
CA ASP A 135 26.61 3.37 -18.55
C ASP A 135 25.61 3.16 -17.40
N SER A 136 24.37 2.80 -17.72
CA SER A 136 23.34 2.63 -16.70
C SER A 136 23.46 1.28 -15.97
N ILE A 137 23.25 1.33 -14.66
CA ILE A 137 23.23 0.13 -13.82
C ILE A 137 21.83 -0.47 -13.88
N ASP A 138 21.78 -1.78 -14.10
CA ASP A 138 20.54 -2.55 -14.12
C ASP A 138 20.35 -3.43 -12.89
N ALA A 139 19.13 -3.93 -12.74
CA ALA A 139 18.75 -4.80 -11.66
C ALA A 139 17.49 -5.61 -11.98
N PRO A 140 17.29 -6.77 -11.33
CA PRO A 140 15.99 -7.40 -11.29
C PRO A 140 15.00 -6.51 -10.53
N LEU A 141 13.90 -6.15 -11.20
CA LEU A 141 12.80 -5.40 -10.58
C LEU A 141 11.62 -6.32 -10.27
N GLU A 142 10.85 -5.99 -9.24
CA GLU A 142 9.65 -6.69 -8.79
C GLU A 142 8.49 -5.70 -8.64
N ALA A 143 7.29 -6.17 -8.93
CA ALA A 143 6.07 -5.39 -8.73
C ALA A 143 5.68 -5.51 -7.25
N ALA A 144 5.94 -4.46 -6.48
CA ALA A 144 5.69 -4.40 -5.06
C ALA A 144 4.35 -3.73 -4.79
N HIS A 145 3.46 -4.45 -4.09
CA HIS A 145 2.21 -3.89 -3.60
C HIS A 145 2.46 -2.96 -2.40
N ILE A 146 1.78 -1.82 -2.36
CA ILE A 146 1.83 -0.87 -1.24
C ILE A 146 0.95 -1.37 -0.10
N VAL A 147 -0.33 -1.65 -0.39
CA VAL A 147 -1.21 -2.44 0.45
C VAL A 147 -1.06 -3.89 0.02
N PRO A 148 -0.61 -4.80 0.92
CA PRO A 148 -0.23 -6.15 0.54
C PRO A 148 -1.32 -6.89 -0.22
N PHE A 149 -0.89 -7.63 -1.24
CA PHE A 149 -1.75 -8.41 -2.14
C PHE A 149 -2.74 -9.32 -1.39
N THR A 150 -2.28 -9.96 -0.32
CA THR A 150 -3.07 -10.91 0.48
C THR A 150 -4.27 -10.26 1.18
N LEU A 151 -4.28 -8.94 1.34
CA LEU A 151 -5.42 -8.24 1.94
C LEU A 151 -6.59 -8.10 0.98
N GLY A 152 -6.43 -8.42 -0.31
CA GLY A 152 -7.52 -8.43 -1.28
C GLY A 152 -8.22 -9.78 -1.44
N GLY A 153 -7.75 -10.83 -0.76
CA GLY A 153 -8.26 -12.20 -0.95
C GLY A 153 -8.71 -12.84 0.36
N PHE A 154 -9.86 -13.51 0.31
CA PHE A 154 -10.36 -14.37 1.38
C PHE A 154 -11.10 -15.57 0.77
N GLN A 155 -11.19 -16.69 1.49
CA GLN A 155 -12.05 -17.78 1.07
C GLN A 155 -13.49 -17.45 1.41
N GLY A 156 -14.31 -17.20 0.38
CA GLY A 156 -15.71 -16.83 0.55
C GLY A 156 -16.60 -17.89 1.20
N ASN A 157 -16.16 -19.12 1.39
CA ASN A 157 -16.91 -20.14 2.14
C ASN A 157 -16.47 -20.24 3.62
N ASN A 158 -15.49 -19.43 4.04
CA ASN A 158 -14.98 -19.41 5.40
C ASN A 158 -15.40 -18.11 6.10
N ASN A 159 -16.39 -18.21 6.98
CA ASN A 159 -16.94 -17.06 7.72
C ASN A 159 -15.88 -16.35 8.56
N ASP A 160 -14.92 -17.08 9.14
CA ASP A 160 -13.84 -16.49 9.94
C ASP A 160 -12.85 -15.69 9.09
N GLU A 161 -12.61 -16.13 7.84
CA GLU A 161 -11.78 -15.37 6.89
C GLU A 161 -12.50 -14.12 6.37
N ARG A 162 -13.79 -14.25 6.01
CA ARG A 162 -14.63 -13.10 5.64
C ARG A 162 -14.64 -12.04 6.74
N TYR A 163 -14.87 -12.48 7.99
CA TYR A 163 -14.91 -11.63 9.15
C TYR A 163 -13.56 -10.89 9.35
N ARG A 164 -12.43 -11.61 9.30
CA ARG A 164 -11.09 -11.00 9.45
C ARG A 164 -10.76 -10.03 8.31
N HIS A 165 -11.13 -10.38 7.08
CA HIS A 165 -10.96 -9.51 5.92
C HIS A 165 -11.75 -8.21 6.11
N ALA A 166 -13.03 -8.31 6.45
CA ALA A 166 -13.88 -7.15 6.73
C ALA A 166 -13.34 -6.31 7.90
N ALA A 167 -12.96 -6.94 9.02
CA ALA A 167 -12.34 -6.27 10.16
C ALA A 167 -11.11 -5.45 9.75
N THR A 168 -10.27 -6.02 8.89
CA THR A 168 -9.06 -5.36 8.39
C THR A 168 -9.43 -4.11 7.57
N TRP A 169 -10.35 -4.24 6.62
CA TRP A 169 -10.77 -3.13 5.77
C TRP A 169 -11.57 -2.04 6.50
N VAL A 170 -12.37 -2.41 7.51
CA VAL A 170 -13.01 -1.43 8.42
C VAL A 170 -11.94 -0.59 9.12
N ASN A 171 -10.91 -1.22 9.69
CA ASN A 171 -9.86 -0.50 10.36
C ASN A 171 -9.02 0.34 9.38
N ILE A 172 -8.67 -0.19 8.21
CA ILE A 172 -7.97 0.57 7.16
C ILE A 172 -8.78 1.81 6.77
N ASN A 173 -10.07 1.67 6.50
CA ASN A 173 -10.94 2.79 6.14
C ASN A 173 -11.11 3.80 7.28
N ARG A 174 -11.11 3.35 8.54
CA ARG A 174 -11.20 4.23 9.70
C ARG A 174 -9.94 5.06 9.91
N TYR A 175 -8.76 4.46 9.83
CA TYR A 175 -7.50 5.15 10.14
C TYR A 175 -6.81 5.76 8.91
N PHE A 176 -7.21 5.35 7.72
CA PHE A 176 -6.76 5.89 6.44
C PHE A 176 -7.96 6.24 5.53
N PRO A 177 -8.91 7.09 5.98
CA PRO A 177 -10.13 7.41 5.25
C PRO A 177 -9.87 8.00 3.86
N SER A 178 -8.72 8.62 3.63
CA SER A 178 -8.28 9.12 2.32
C SER A 178 -8.22 8.03 1.25
N LEU A 179 -7.99 6.76 1.61
CA LEU A 179 -7.99 5.66 0.64
C LEU A 179 -9.36 5.52 -0.03
N ARG A 180 -10.43 5.53 0.75
CA ARG A 180 -11.78 5.45 0.19
C ARG A 180 -12.23 6.79 -0.40
N SER A 181 -12.07 7.88 0.35
CA SER A 181 -12.68 9.17 -0.02
C SER A 181 -11.97 9.89 -1.16
N ARG A 182 -10.66 9.68 -1.36
CA ARG A 182 -9.88 10.34 -2.41
C ARG A 182 -9.50 9.40 -3.54
N LEU A 183 -9.17 8.15 -3.21
CA LEU A 183 -8.62 7.21 -4.19
C LEU A 183 -9.66 6.23 -4.72
N ASN A 184 -10.85 6.20 -4.12
CA ASN A 184 -11.84 5.15 -4.36
C ASN A 184 -11.23 3.75 -4.23
N PHE A 185 -10.29 3.58 -3.28
CA PHE A 185 -9.52 2.36 -3.09
C PHE A 185 -10.20 1.44 -2.08
N SER A 186 -10.45 0.19 -2.48
CA SER A 186 -11.07 -0.87 -1.69
C SER A 186 -10.29 -2.18 -1.84
N SER A 187 -10.76 -3.26 -1.22
CA SER A 187 -10.20 -4.62 -1.36
C SER A 187 -10.11 -5.09 -2.82
N GLU A 188 -11.06 -4.67 -3.66
CA GLU A 188 -11.07 -5.00 -5.09
C GLU A 188 -9.95 -4.27 -5.86
N GLY A 189 -9.52 -3.11 -5.34
CA GLY A 189 -8.49 -2.27 -5.93
C GLY A 189 -7.06 -2.79 -5.78
N ILE A 190 -6.84 -3.92 -5.09
CA ILE A 190 -5.50 -4.40 -4.74
C ILE A 190 -4.56 -4.57 -5.96
N ASN A 191 -5.09 -4.91 -7.13
CA ASN A 191 -4.29 -5.05 -8.38
C ASN A 191 -4.39 -3.85 -9.31
N GLN A 192 -4.86 -2.71 -8.82
CA GLN A 192 -4.76 -1.47 -9.57
C GLN A 192 -3.32 -0.99 -9.53
N GLU A 193 -2.88 -0.39 -10.64
CA GLU A 193 -1.51 0.14 -10.78
C GLU A 193 -1.18 1.14 -9.68
N MET A 194 -2.16 1.90 -9.17
CA MET A 194 -1.96 2.85 -8.07
C MET A 194 -1.44 2.20 -6.76
N ASN A 195 -1.68 0.90 -6.58
CA ASN A 195 -1.23 0.15 -5.41
C ASN A 195 0.06 -0.65 -5.68
N VAL A 196 0.66 -0.52 -6.86
CA VAL A 196 1.83 -1.30 -7.26
C VAL A 196 2.92 -0.39 -7.78
N MET A 197 4.16 -0.68 -7.40
CA MET A 197 5.35 0.05 -7.84
C MET A 197 6.48 -0.90 -8.20
N MET A 198 7.34 -0.48 -9.11
CA MET A 198 8.52 -1.26 -9.50
C MET A 198 9.68 -1.00 -8.55
N VAL A 199 10.13 -2.05 -7.88
CA VAL A 199 11.18 -1.97 -6.86
C VAL A 199 12.27 -2.98 -7.18
N PHE A 200 13.53 -2.61 -6.93
CA PHE A 200 14.66 -3.52 -6.97
C PHE A 200 14.40 -4.73 -6.05
N ALA A 201 14.53 -5.96 -6.55
CA ALA A 201 14.08 -7.17 -5.85
C ALA A 201 14.58 -7.30 -4.39
N PRO A 202 15.86 -7.04 -4.04
CA PRO A 202 16.31 -7.06 -2.65
C PRO A 202 15.69 -5.97 -1.76
N LEU A 203 15.25 -4.85 -2.33
CA LEU A 203 14.51 -3.82 -1.61
C LEU A 203 13.04 -4.19 -1.44
N HIS A 204 12.44 -5.00 -2.33
CA HIS A 204 11.02 -5.38 -2.22
C HIS A 204 10.74 -6.10 -0.89
N GLN A 205 11.56 -7.09 -0.52
CA GLN A 205 11.43 -7.76 0.77
C GLN A 205 11.54 -6.75 1.94
N LYS A 206 12.50 -5.83 1.87
CA LYS A 206 12.72 -4.84 2.94
C LYS A 206 11.62 -3.79 3.03
N PHE A 207 11.00 -3.46 1.92
CA PHE A 207 9.80 -2.62 1.89
C PHE A 207 8.65 -3.32 2.61
N GLY A 208 8.40 -4.57 2.26
CA GLY A 208 7.37 -5.41 2.87
C GLY A 208 7.55 -5.64 4.37
N GLU A 209 8.78 -5.89 4.81
CA GLU A 209 9.13 -6.05 6.23
C GLU A 209 9.11 -4.72 7.01
N PHE A 210 8.76 -3.60 6.35
CA PHE A 210 8.81 -2.24 6.91
C PHE A 210 10.21 -1.85 7.43
N HIS A 211 11.27 -2.35 6.81
CA HIS A 211 12.64 -1.89 7.07
C HIS A 211 12.94 -0.55 6.39
N PHE A 212 12.10 -0.11 5.45
CA PHE A 212 12.01 1.28 5.04
C PHE A 212 10.60 1.61 4.53
N VAL A 213 10.28 2.90 4.48
CA VAL A 213 9.01 3.43 3.93
C VAL A 213 9.27 4.69 3.12
N PHE A 214 8.29 5.07 2.30
CA PHE A 214 8.21 6.38 1.65
C PHE A 214 7.33 7.30 2.50
N GLU A 215 7.91 8.35 3.06
CA GLU A 215 7.22 9.37 3.84
C GLU A 215 6.94 10.58 2.95
N ALA A 216 5.66 10.96 2.80
CA ALA A 216 5.28 12.12 2.00
C ALA A 216 5.95 13.41 2.50
N THR A 217 6.37 14.25 1.55
CA THR A 217 6.89 15.60 1.84
C THR A 217 5.84 16.66 1.51
N GLU A 218 6.17 17.94 1.76
CA GLU A 218 5.34 19.07 1.32
C GLU A 218 5.32 19.24 -0.20
N THR A 219 6.32 18.69 -0.89
CA THR A 219 6.37 18.69 -2.35
C THR A 219 5.62 17.48 -2.89
N LEU A 220 4.64 17.75 -3.77
CA LEU A 220 3.86 16.71 -4.42
C LEU A 220 4.78 15.71 -5.15
N HIS A 221 4.43 14.43 -5.08
CA HIS A 221 5.18 13.30 -5.66
C HIS A 221 6.59 13.07 -5.13
N ARG A 222 7.01 13.85 -4.14
CA ARG A 222 8.33 13.72 -3.52
C ARG A 222 8.20 13.08 -2.14
N TYR A 223 9.00 12.06 -1.92
CA TYR A 223 8.99 11.24 -0.71
C TYR A 223 10.38 11.19 -0.09
N ARG A 224 10.40 11.14 1.24
CA ARG A 224 11.59 10.82 2.02
C ARG A 224 11.62 9.32 2.26
N ILE A 225 12.71 8.68 1.88
CA ILE A 225 12.97 7.28 2.22
C ILE A 225 13.42 7.25 3.67
N LYS A 226 12.56 6.69 4.53
CA LYS A 226 12.83 6.54 5.96
C LYS A 226 13.15 5.09 6.25
N THR A 227 14.37 4.84 6.70
CA THR A 227 14.87 3.50 7.01
C THR A 227 14.75 3.19 8.51
N PHE A 228 14.59 1.92 8.84
CA PHE A 228 14.48 1.41 10.20
C PHE A 228 15.59 0.38 10.48
N PRO A 229 15.79 -0.04 11.75
CA PRO A 229 16.75 -1.09 12.07
C PRO A 229 16.54 -2.34 11.21
N ARG A 230 17.64 -3.06 10.92
CA ARG A 230 17.73 -4.23 10.02
C ARG A 230 17.65 -3.92 8.52
N MET A 231 17.70 -2.65 8.13
CA MET A 231 18.04 -2.28 6.76
C MET A 231 19.51 -2.65 6.46
N SER A 232 19.75 -3.36 5.35
CA SER A 232 21.09 -3.80 4.96
C SER A 232 21.95 -2.60 4.53
N CYS A 233 23.18 -2.50 5.06
CA CYS A 233 24.12 -1.44 4.67
C CYS A 233 24.44 -1.44 3.17
N VAL A 234 24.48 -2.62 2.54
CA VAL A 234 24.71 -2.76 1.10
C VAL A 234 23.53 -2.17 0.31
N LEU A 235 22.31 -2.38 0.78
CA LEU A 235 21.12 -1.83 0.12
C LEU A 235 21.01 -0.31 0.29
N LEU A 236 21.52 0.24 1.39
CA LEU A 236 21.58 1.69 1.59
C LEU A 236 22.44 2.39 0.53
N MET A 237 23.50 1.74 0.02
CA MET A 237 24.35 2.31 -1.01
C MET A 237 23.62 2.57 -2.34
N HIS A 238 22.50 1.88 -2.58
CA HIS A 238 21.68 2.07 -3.77
C HIS A 238 20.60 3.14 -3.61
N LEU A 239 20.33 3.60 -2.39
CA LEU A 239 19.34 4.65 -2.15
C LEU A 239 19.93 6.02 -2.47
N PRO A 240 19.09 7.01 -2.85
CA PRO A 240 19.52 8.39 -3.04
C PRO A 240 20.26 8.92 -1.81
N PRO A 241 21.44 9.55 -1.95
CA PRO A 241 22.23 10.05 -0.82
C PRO A 241 21.50 11.07 0.06
N ASN A 242 20.59 11.84 -0.53
CA ASN A 242 19.74 12.80 0.18
C ASN A 242 18.51 12.16 0.84
N GLY A 243 18.30 10.86 0.65
CA GLY A 243 17.13 10.11 1.11
C GLY A 243 15.82 10.59 0.51
N LEU A 244 15.85 11.27 -0.63
CA LEU A 244 14.66 11.82 -1.29
C LEU A 244 14.49 11.20 -2.67
N VAL A 245 13.24 10.91 -3.01
CA VAL A 245 12.87 10.37 -4.31
C VAL A 245 11.63 11.07 -4.83
N THR A 246 11.55 11.22 -6.15
CA THR A 246 10.40 11.79 -6.83
C THR A 246 9.81 10.72 -7.71
N PHE A 247 8.52 10.43 -7.52
CA PHE A 247 7.80 9.50 -8.39
C PHE A 247 7.30 10.26 -9.61
N THR A 248 7.59 9.73 -10.79
CA THR A 248 7.24 10.33 -12.08
C THR A 248 6.53 9.29 -12.91
N ASN A 249 5.47 9.71 -13.58
CA ASN A 249 4.83 8.90 -14.60
C ASN A 249 5.59 9.06 -15.94
N HIS A 250 5.79 7.97 -16.66
CA HIS A 250 6.55 7.88 -17.91
C HIS A 250 5.76 7.26 -19.06
N ASP A 251 4.47 6.97 -18.89
CA ASP A 251 3.62 6.35 -19.91
C ASP A 251 2.85 7.35 -20.80
N GLU A 252 3.28 8.61 -20.85
CA GLU A 252 2.78 9.66 -21.78
C GLU A 252 3.62 9.77 -23.06
#